data_AF-A0AAU4B5S4-F1
#
_entry.id   AF-A0AAU4B5S4-F1
#
_cell.length_a   1.000
_cell.length_b   1.000
_cell.length_c   1.000
_cell.angle_alpha   90.00
_cell.angle_beta   90.00
_cell.angle_gamma   90.00
#
_symmetry.space_group_name_H-M   'P 1'
#
loop_
_entity.id
_entity.type
_entity.pdbx_description
1 polymer ?
#
loop_
_entity_poly.entity_id
_entity_poly.type
_entity_poly.pdbx_seq_one_letter_code
_entity_poly.pdbx_strand_id
1 'polypeptide(L)'
;MSAEWVLPDQPMLLGDLPVAWRVTARSAPDRRRVSWNAYLTTGLPGEAVTGLTLAADASPDPTGRWHSPDLVIDELLAAGWSPDLAYPDSTMWDPHLVACLTLRTLPDGIWDEDPTPHLPGWQAWAEPQAGAPYLWCAAFSHSTPHDLVAAFAAALTDPRPVTRHCPPDPASRPLTTVTTL
;
A
#
# COMPACT_ATOMS: atom_id res chain seq x y z
N MET A 1 -2.32 9.88 13.16
CA MET A 1 -2.55 9.22 11.86
C MET A 1 -4.06 9.11 11.62
N SER A 2 -4.52 9.12 10.37
CA SER A 2 -5.91 8.75 10.03
C SER A 2 -5.92 7.74 8.89
N ALA A 3 -6.68 6.68 9.03
CA ALA A 3 -7.07 5.80 7.93
C ALA A 3 -8.57 6.00 7.68
N GLU A 4 -8.95 6.26 6.44
CA GLU A 4 -10.35 6.42 6.05
C GLU A 4 -10.68 5.52 4.86
N TRP A 5 -11.90 4.98 4.88
CA TRP A 5 -12.52 4.38 3.71
C TRP A 5 -12.90 5.49 2.74
N VAL A 6 -12.39 5.43 1.52
CA VAL A 6 -12.69 6.43 0.49
C VAL A 6 -13.51 5.74 -0.60
N LEU A 7 -14.82 5.94 -0.58
CA LEU A 7 -15.69 5.67 -1.73
C LEU A 7 -16.30 7.01 -2.17
N PRO A 8 -15.74 7.70 -3.18
CA PRO A 8 -16.33 8.92 -3.71
C PRO A 8 -17.22 8.62 -4.91
N ASP A 9 -18.15 9.54 -5.18
CA ASP A 9 -18.92 9.60 -6.43
C ASP A 9 -18.03 9.68 -7.69
N GLN A 10 -16.73 9.98 -7.53
CA GLN A 10 -15.67 9.81 -8.52
C GLN A 10 -14.46 9.09 -7.89
N PRO A 11 -14.29 7.77 -8.10
CA PRO A 11 -13.19 7.02 -7.51
C PRO A 11 -11.87 7.43 -8.16
N MET A 12 -10.87 7.74 -7.33
CA MET A 12 -9.49 7.81 -7.81
C MET A 12 -9.06 6.39 -8.21
N LEU A 13 -8.52 6.26 -9.42
CA LEU A 13 -8.08 4.97 -9.95
C LEU A 13 -6.57 4.85 -9.85
N LEU A 14 -6.11 3.65 -9.54
CA LEU A 14 -4.71 3.25 -9.65
C LEU A 14 -4.67 1.94 -10.45
N GLY A 15 -4.03 1.97 -11.62
CA GLY A 15 -4.03 0.81 -12.52
C GLY A 15 -5.45 0.36 -12.92
N ASP A 16 -6.33 1.31 -13.25
CA ASP A 16 -7.75 1.08 -13.57
C ASP A 16 -8.59 0.45 -12.43
N LEU A 17 -8.04 0.31 -11.22
CA LEU A 17 -8.74 -0.18 -10.04
C LEU A 17 -9.13 0.97 -9.11
N PRO A 18 -10.32 0.93 -8.49
CA PRO A 18 -10.72 1.95 -7.53
C PRO A 18 -9.87 1.84 -6.26
N VAL A 19 -9.40 2.98 -5.78
CA VAL A 19 -8.79 3.08 -4.46
C VAL A 19 -9.85 2.88 -3.38
N ALA A 20 -9.66 1.86 -2.54
CA ALA A 20 -10.56 1.49 -1.45
C ALA A 20 -10.15 2.16 -0.13
N TRP A 21 -8.83 2.27 0.10
CA TRP A 21 -8.28 2.85 1.32
C TRP A 21 -7.26 3.93 1.01
N ARG A 22 -7.32 5.00 1.80
CA ARG A 22 -6.25 6.00 1.87
C ARG A 22 -5.73 6.08 3.30
N VAL A 23 -4.43 5.90 3.45
CA VAL A 23 -3.72 6.10 4.72
C VAL A 23 -2.96 7.41 4.64
N THR A 24 -3.16 8.26 5.64
CA THR A 24 -2.61 9.62 5.64
C THR A 24 -2.00 9.95 7.00
N ALA A 25 -0.77 10.48 6.98
CA ALA A 25 -0.17 11.14 8.13
C ALA A 25 -0.14 12.66 7.95
N ARG A 26 -0.23 13.38 9.07
CA ARG A 26 -0.16 14.84 9.16
C ARG A 26 0.74 15.20 10.33
N SER A 27 1.64 16.17 10.16
CA SER A 27 2.59 16.57 11.21
C SER A 27 1.95 17.30 12.40
N ALA A 28 0.72 17.82 12.25
CA ALA A 28 -0.05 18.38 13.37
C ALA A 28 -1.57 18.26 13.11
N PRO A 29 -2.41 18.07 14.15
CA PRO A 29 -3.86 17.92 14.00
C PRO A 29 -4.56 19.14 13.38
N ASP A 30 -3.98 20.33 13.56
CA ASP A 30 -4.48 21.63 13.10
C ASP A 30 -3.94 22.04 11.72
N ARG A 31 -2.90 21.36 11.22
CA ARG A 31 -2.32 21.63 9.91
C ARG A 31 -3.03 20.82 8.82
N ARG A 32 -3.50 21.54 7.81
CA ARG A 32 -4.11 20.97 6.59
C ARG A 32 -3.12 20.23 5.68
N ARG A 33 -1.81 20.29 5.95
CA ARG A 33 -0.79 19.66 5.10
C ARG A 33 -0.61 18.19 5.48
N VAL A 34 -0.72 17.35 4.45
CA VAL A 34 -0.54 15.91 4.54
C VAL A 34 0.94 15.61 4.36
N SER A 35 1.56 14.98 5.36
CA SER A 35 2.98 14.65 5.29
C SER A 35 3.27 13.54 4.29
N TRP A 36 2.38 12.55 4.18
CA TRP A 36 2.43 11.55 3.12
C TRP A 36 1.06 10.88 2.95
N ASN A 37 0.87 10.25 1.79
CA ASN A 37 -0.30 9.44 1.49
C ASN A 37 0.10 8.05 0.97
N ALA A 38 -0.62 7.03 1.40
CA ALA A 38 -0.64 5.73 0.76
C ALA A 38 -2.05 5.46 0.21
N TYR A 39 -2.12 4.97 -1.02
CA TYR A 39 -3.36 4.71 -1.75
C TYR A 39 -3.41 3.24 -2.13
N LEU A 40 -4.48 2.56 -1.72
CA LEU A 40 -4.56 1.10 -1.74
C LEU A 40 -5.87 0.69 -2.43
N THR A 41 -5.79 -0.09 -3.51
CA THR A 41 -6.97 -0.48 -4.28
C THR A 41 -7.76 -1.61 -3.63
N THR A 42 -8.96 -1.86 -4.15
CA THR A 42 -9.67 -3.12 -3.89
C THR A 42 -8.80 -4.31 -4.29
N GLY A 43 -8.93 -5.44 -3.57
CA GLY A 43 -8.22 -6.69 -3.86
C GLY A 43 -6.81 -6.80 -3.25
N LEU A 44 -6.26 -5.70 -2.73
CA LEU A 44 -4.99 -5.73 -2.00
C LEU A 44 -5.09 -6.66 -0.78
N PRO A 45 -4.09 -7.52 -0.51
CA PRO A 45 -4.11 -8.40 0.65
C PRO A 45 -4.26 -7.61 1.96
N GLY A 46 -5.20 -8.04 2.81
CA GLY A 46 -5.58 -7.31 4.02
C GLY A 46 -4.44 -7.24 5.05
N GLU A 47 -3.57 -8.25 5.06
CA GLU A 47 -2.34 -8.32 5.84
C GLU A 47 -1.37 -7.18 5.48
N ALA A 48 -1.27 -6.81 4.20
CA ALA A 48 -0.38 -5.73 3.77
C ALA A 48 -0.90 -4.35 4.25
N VAL A 49 -2.23 -4.15 4.19
CA VAL A 49 -2.89 -2.97 4.79
C VAL A 49 -2.68 -2.94 6.30
N THR A 50 -2.81 -4.11 6.95
CA THR A 50 -2.63 -4.26 8.41
C THR A 50 -1.19 -3.99 8.83
N GLY A 51 -0.21 -4.54 8.11
CA GLY A 51 1.21 -4.33 8.38
C GLY A 51 1.60 -2.86 8.30
N LEU A 52 1.16 -2.17 7.24
CA LEU A 52 1.36 -0.73 7.08
C LEU A 52 0.75 0.06 8.24
N THR A 53 -0.51 -0.20 8.56
CA THR A 53 -1.25 0.58 9.58
C THR A 53 -0.74 0.32 10.99
N LEU A 54 -0.35 -0.93 11.31
CA LEU A 54 0.28 -1.26 12.59
C LEU A 54 1.66 -0.63 12.74
N ALA A 55 2.48 -0.65 11.69
CA ALA A 55 3.80 0.00 11.73
C ALA A 55 3.68 1.51 11.91
N ALA A 56 2.70 2.13 11.25
CA ALA A 56 2.45 3.55 11.37
C ALA A 56 1.85 3.96 12.72
N ASP A 57 1.10 3.07 13.38
CA ASP A 57 0.60 3.26 14.76
C ASP A 57 1.72 3.08 15.81
N ALA A 58 2.62 2.13 15.58
CA ALA A 58 3.74 1.86 16.47
C ALA A 58 4.88 2.89 16.35
N SER A 59 4.95 3.63 15.23
CA SER A 59 6.00 4.61 14.99
C SER A 59 5.84 5.82 15.92
N PRO A 60 6.90 6.21 16.68
CA PRO A 60 6.85 7.39 17.55
C PRO A 60 6.78 8.70 16.75
N ASP A 61 7.24 8.69 15.49
CA ASP A 61 7.10 9.78 14.53
C ASP A 61 6.89 9.19 13.13
N PRO A 62 5.63 8.92 12.74
CA PRO A 62 5.30 8.36 11.43
C PRO A 62 5.46 9.39 10.32
N THR A 63 5.87 10.64 10.59
CA THR A 63 6.12 11.67 9.56
C THR A 63 7.61 11.86 9.26
N GLY A 64 8.48 11.27 10.06
CA GLY A 64 9.91 11.36 9.89
C GLY A 64 10.40 10.54 8.70
N ARG A 65 11.12 11.18 7.78
CA ARG A 65 11.76 10.52 6.63
C ARG A 65 13.10 9.90 7.04
N TRP A 66 13.04 9.04 8.04
CA TRP A 66 14.20 8.28 8.49
C TRP A 66 14.37 7.08 7.56
N HIS A 67 15.61 6.64 7.36
CA HIS A 67 16.00 5.42 6.64
C HIS A 67 16.10 5.50 5.11
N SER A 68 16.94 4.63 4.53
CA SER A 68 17.19 4.52 3.09
C SER A 68 16.10 3.70 2.40
N PRO A 69 15.76 3.97 1.13
CA PRO A 69 14.93 3.06 0.32
C PRO A 69 15.49 1.63 0.24
N ASP A 70 16.80 1.45 0.46
CA ASP A 70 17.46 0.13 0.49
C ASP A 70 16.81 -0.82 1.50
N LEU A 71 16.22 -0.32 2.59
CA LEU A 71 15.50 -1.17 3.55
C LEU A 71 14.35 -1.95 2.92
N VAL A 72 13.64 -1.34 1.98
CA VAL A 72 12.53 -2.00 1.28
C VAL A 72 13.07 -3.08 0.35
N ILE A 73 14.16 -2.78 -0.35
CA ILE A 73 14.84 -3.73 -1.25
C ILE A 73 15.39 -4.91 -0.45
N ASP A 74 16.05 -4.67 0.67
CA ASP A 74 16.59 -5.69 1.56
C ASP A 74 15.50 -6.63 2.10
N GLU A 75 14.34 -6.08 2.50
CA GLU A 75 13.19 -6.86 2.96
C GLU A 75 12.66 -7.79 1.84
N LEU A 76 12.53 -7.27 0.62
CA LEU A 76 12.06 -8.05 -0.53
C LEU A 76 13.08 -9.13 -0.93
N LEU A 77 14.37 -8.81 -0.92
CA LEU A 77 15.45 -9.78 -1.15
C LEU A 77 15.43 -10.90 -0.10
N ALA A 78 15.24 -10.56 1.17
CA ALA A 78 15.12 -11.54 2.25
C ALA A 78 13.91 -12.47 2.06
N ALA A 79 12.82 -11.96 1.47
CA ALA A 79 11.64 -12.72 1.08
C ALA A 79 11.81 -13.53 -0.22
N GLY A 80 12.97 -13.48 -0.87
CA GLY A 80 13.26 -14.23 -2.09
C GLY A 80 12.75 -13.57 -3.38
N TRP A 81 12.34 -12.29 -3.33
CA TRP A 81 12.06 -11.52 -4.54
C TRP A 81 13.37 -11.21 -5.27
N SER A 82 13.30 -11.07 -6.58
CA SER A 82 14.47 -10.83 -7.43
C SER A 82 14.47 -9.42 -8.03
N PRO A 83 15.64 -8.77 -8.13
CA PRO A 83 15.74 -7.47 -8.77
C PRO A 83 15.44 -7.55 -10.27
N ASP A 84 14.84 -6.51 -10.81
CA ASP A 84 14.65 -6.32 -12.24
C ASP A 84 16.00 -6.16 -12.95
N LEU A 85 16.13 -6.68 -14.18
CA LEU A 85 17.38 -6.62 -14.93
C LEU A 85 17.76 -5.21 -15.39
N ALA A 86 16.76 -4.37 -15.72
CA ALA A 86 16.98 -3.02 -16.20
C ALA A 86 17.05 -2.02 -15.04
N TYR A 87 16.39 -2.30 -13.92
CA TYR A 87 16.30 -1.42 -12.75
C TYR A 87 16.58 -2.17 -11.44
N PRO A 88 17.79 -2.76 -11.28
CA PRO A 88 18.07 -3.68 -10.18
C PRO A 88 18.04 -3.04 -8.79
N ASP A 89 18.31 -1.73 -8.71
CA ASP A 89 18.38 -1.00 -7.44
C ASP A 89 17.03 -0.40 -7.02
N SER A 90 15.98 -0.53 -7.84
CA SER A 90 14.71 0.16 -7.60
C SER A 90 13.48 -0.66 -7.92
N THR A 91 13.60 -1.84 -8.52
CA THR A 91 12.46 -2.67 -8.92
C THR A 91 12.70 -4.12 -8.54
N MET A 92 11.73 -4.70 -7.84
CA MET A 92 11.76 -6.06 -7.33
C MET A 92 10.52 -6.81 -7.80
N TRP A 93 10.71 -8.03 -8.27
CA TRP A 93 9.65 -8.94 -8.71
C TRP A 93 9.53 -10.13 -7.76
N ASP A 94 8.30 -10.54 -7.50
CA ASP A 94 8.04 -11.77 -6.76
C ASP A 94 8.55 -13.01 -7.53
N PRO A 95 8.75 -14.16 -6.85
CA PRO A 95 9.27 -15.37 -7.49
C PRO A 95 8.44 -15.89 -8.67
N HIS A 96 7.17 -15.52 -8.77
CA HIS A 96 6.27 -15.93 -9.85
C HIS A 96 6.11 -14.87 -10.95
N LEU A 97 6.76 -13.70 -10.83
CA LEU A 97 6.67 -12.58 -11.77
C LEU A 97 5.23 -12.10 -12.01
N VAL A 98 4.40 -12.19 -10.96
CA VAL A 98 3.01 -11.74 -10.93
C VAL A 98 2.81 -10.50 -10.05
N ALA A 99 3.79 -10.13 -9.25
CA ALA A 99 3.76 -8.96 -8.38
C ALA A 99 5.09 -8.23 -8.39
N CYS A 100 5.03 -6.91 -8.27
CA CYS A 100 6.17 -6.02 -8.37
C CYS A 100 6.09 -4.92 -7.32
N LEU A 101 7.26 -4.52 -6.81
CA LEU A 101 7.45 -3.30 -6.03
C LEU A 101 8.53 -2.46 -6.72
N THR A 102 8.26 -1.18 -6.94
CA THR A 102 9.22 -0.29 -7.62
C THR A 102 9.25 1.11 -7.03
N LEU A 103 10.44 1.70 -6.97
CA LEU A 103 10.68 3.10 -6.61
C LEU A 103 10.91 3.90 -7.89
N ARG A 104 9.86 4.56 -8.37
CA ARG A 104 9.84 5.27 -9.66
C ARG A 104 9.03 6.56 -9.54
N THR A 105 9.16 7.44 -10.53
CA THR A 105 8.28 8.61 -10.64
C THR A 105 6.81 8.18 -10.56
N LEU A 106 6.07 8.82 -9.66
CA LEU A 106 4.68 8.51 -9.38
C LEU A 106 3.76 8.96 -10.52
N PRO A 107 2.62 8.26 -10.73
CA PRO A 107 1.57 8.74 -11.61
C PRO A 107 0.91 10.01 -11.04
N ASP A 108 0.31 10.80 -11.91
CA ASP A 108 -0.49 11.96 -11.51
C ASP A 108 -1.61 11.54 -10.55
N GLY A 109 -1.94 12.40 -9.58
CA GLY A 109 -2.98 12.10 -8.58
C GLY A 109 -2.43 11.62 -7.23
N ILE A 110 -1.16 11.18 -7.19
CA ILE A 110 -0.46 10.81 -5.95
C ILE A 110 0.28 12.05 -5.44
N TRP A 111 -0.16 12.60 -4.31
CA TRP A 111 0.35 13.87 -3.79
C TRP A 111 0.71 13.77 -2.31
N ASP A 112 1.60 14.64 -1.86
CA ASP A 112 1.85 14.92 -0.43
C ASP A 112 2.25 16.39 -0.23
N GLU A 113 2.85 16.74 0.91
CA GLU A 113 3.24 18.12 1.22
C GLU A 113 4.47 18.62 0.47
N ASP A 114 5.24 17.72 -0.15
CA ASP A 114 6.42 18.07 -0.94
C ASP A 114 5.96 18.60 -2.31
N PRO A 115 6.13 19.90 -2.60
CA PRO A 115 5.66 20.48 -3.84
C PRO A 115 6.57 20.12 -5.03
N THR A 116 7.66 19.38 -4.80
CA THR A 116 8.64 19.07 -5.83
C THR A 116 8.05 18.07 -6.84
N PRO A 117 7.95 18.45 -8.12
CA PRO A 117 7.35 17.58 -9.13
C PRO A 117 8.26 16.39 -9.45
N HIS A 118 7.65 15.30 -9.89
CA HIS A 118 8.33 14.10 -10.42
C HIS A 118 9.26 13.37 -9.46
N LEU A 119 9.14 13.60 -8.15
CA LEU A 119 9.87 12.83 -7.17
C LEU A 119 9.45 11.35 -7.18
N PRO A 120 10.39 10.41 -7.00
CA PRO A 120 10.07 9.00 -6.97
C PRO A 120 9.33 8.64 -5.69
N GLY A 121 8.38 7.72 -5.80
CA GLY A 121 7.69 7.09 -4.69
C GLY A 121 7.51 5.61 -4.96
N TRP A 122 7.10 4.88 -3.93
CA TRP A 122 6.93 3.44 -4.03
C TRP A 122 5.59 3.11 -4.71
N GLN A 123 5.63 2.13 -5.59
CA GLN A 123 4.47 1.58 -6.28
C GLN A 123 4.52 0.06 -6.16
N ALA A 124 3.36 -0.54 -6.00
CA ALA A 124 3.18 -1.97 -5.87
C ALA A 124 2.01 -2.41 -6.73
N TRP A 125 2.10 -3.56 -7.39
CA TRP A 125 0.95 -4.15 -8.06
C TRP A 125 1.08 -5.67 -8.17
N ALA A 126 -0.06 -6.30 -8.42
CA ALA A 126 -0.11 -7.67 -8.95
C ALA A 126 -0.74 -7.69 -10.34
N GLU A 127 0.03 -8.16 -11.32
CA GLU A 127 -0.33 -8.36 -12.71
C GLU A 127 -0.14 -9.86 -13.04
N PRO A 128 -1.22 -10.66 -13.11
CA PRO A 128 -1.10 -12.13 -13.26
C PRO A 128 -0.39 -12.59 -14.53
N GLN A 129 -0.44 -11.76 -15.57
CA GLN A 129 0.22 -11.95 -16.85
C GLN A 129 0.46 -10.57 -17.46
N ALA A 130 1.59 -10.37 -18.12
CA ALA A 130 1.88 -9.12 -18.82
C ALA A 130 0.73 -8.67 -19.74
N GLY A 131 0.23 -7.45 -19.52
CA GLY A 131 -0.91 -6.85 -20.20
C GLY A 131 -2.28 -7.24 -19.65
N ALA A 132 -2.36 -8.10 -18.63
CA ALA A 132 -3.62 -8.42 -17.97
C ALA A 132 -4.02 -7.31 -16.99
N PRO A 133 -5.32 -7.17 -16.68
CA PRO A 133 -5.77 -6.25 -15.63
C PRO A 133 -5.09 -6.57 -14.29
N TYR A 134 -4.71 -5.53 -13.56
CA TYR A 134 -4.16 -5.69 -12.22
C TYR A 134 -5.19 -6.33 -11.28
N LEU A 135 -4.72 -7.18 -10.37
CA LEU A 135 -5.54 -7.70 -9.26
C LEU A 135 -5.65 -6.70 -8.12
N TRP A 136 -4.57 -5.96 -7.89
CA TRP A 136 -4.47 -4.87 -6.92
C TRP A 136 -3.29 -3.96 -7.27
N CYS A 137 -3.36 -2.73 -6.78
CA CYS A 137 -2.28 -1.76 -6.82
C CYS A 137 -2.16 -1.03 -5.48
N ALA A 138 -0.96 -0.56 -5.16
CA ALA A 138 -0.70 0.40 -4.10
C ALA A 138 0.30 1.46 -4.57
N ALA A 139 0.12 2.69 -4.11
CA ALA A 139 1.05 3.78 -4.35
C ALA A 139 1.30 4.56 -3.07
N PHE A 140 2.57 4.85 -2.81
CA PHE A 140 3.06 5.59 -1.65
C PHE A 140 3.68 6.89 -2.16
N SER A 141 3.22 8.02 -1.63
CA SER A 141 3.77 9.32 -2.00
C SER A 141 5.25 9.40 -1.66
N HIS A 142 5.99 10.29 -2.33
CA HIS A 142 7.44 10.44 -2.17
C HIS A 142 7.88 10.54 -0.70
N SER A 143 7.10 11.25 0.10
CA SER A 143 7.39 11.52 1.50
C SER A 143 7.10 10.35 2.45
N THR A 144 6.57 9.23 1.96
CA THR A 144 6.24 8.08 2.81
C THR A 144 7.52 7.49 3.39
N PRO A 145 7.64 7.38 4.73
CA PRO A 145 8.80 6.75 5.35
C PRO A 145 9.06 5.34 4.84
N HIS A 146 10.33 5.02 4.56
CA HIS A 146 10.71 3.76 3.93
C HIS A 146 10.54 2.55 4.86
N ASP A 147 10.59 2.74 6.17
CA ASP A 147 10.27 1.72 7.17
C ASP A 147 8.79 1.30 7.13
N LEU A 148 7.86 2.23 6.85
CA LEU A 148 6.45 1.91 6.65
C LEU A 148 6.21 1.12 5.37
N VAL A 149 6.91 1.46 4.29
CA VAL A 149 6.87 0.69 3.03
C VAL A 149 7.52 -0.68 3.22
N ALA A 150 8.61 -0.78 3.98
CA ALA A 150 9.23 -2.06 4.33
C ALA A 150 8.28 -2.94 5.17
N ALA A 151 7.55 -2.37 6.14
CA ALA A 151 6.55 -3.11 6.91
C ALA A 151 5.37 -3.59 6.03
N PHE A 152 4.95 -2.78 5.07
CA PHE A 152 4.00 -3.21 4.04
C PHE A 152 4.56 -4.39 3.22
N ALA A 153 5.80 -4.29 2.75
CA ALA A 153 6.47 -5.34 1.97
C ALA A 153 6.61 -6.64 2.78
N ALA A 154 7.08 -6.56 4.02
CA ALA A 154 7.20 -7.70 4.94
C ALA A 154 5.87 -8.42 5.15
N ALA A 155 4.77 -7.66 5.32
CA ALA A 155 3.45 -8.23 5.49
C ALA A 155 2.89 -8.84 4.19
N LEU A 156 3.21 -8.24 3.04
CA LEU A 156 2.83 -8.75 1.72
C LEU A 156 3.55 -10.06 1.38
N THR A 157 4.79 -10.22 1.82
CA THR A 157 5.63 -11.38 1.51
C THR A 157 5.59 -12.48 2.58
N ASP A 158 4.87 -12.26 3.68
CA ASP A 158 4.75 -13.21 4.77
C ASP A 158 4.10 -14.52 4.30
N PRO A 159 4.81 -15.67 4.35
CA PRO A 159 4.26 -16.95 3.90
C PRO A 159 3.26 -17.56 4.89
N ARG A 160 3.08 -16.97 6.08
CA ARG A 160 2.16 -17.49 7.10
C ARG A 160 0.71 -17.43 6.59
N PRO A 161 -0.05 -18.54 6.67
CA PRO A 161 -1.43 -18.54 6.22
C PRO A 161 -2.28 -17.49 6.94
N VAL A 162 -2.92 -16.61 6.17
CA VAL A 162 -3.86 -15.63 6.70
C VAL A 162 -5.21 -16.30 6.96
N THR A 163 -5.77 -16.05 8.14
CA THR A 163 -7.13 -16.50 8.47
C THR A 163 -8.12 -15.70 7.61
N ARG A 164 -8.66 -16.33 6.57
CA ARG A 164 -9.72 -15.73 5.76
C ARG A 164 -11.05 -16.01 6.45
N HIS A 165 -11.68 -14.96 6.98
CA HIS A 165 -13.11 -15.03 7.26
C HIS A 165 -13.83 -15.18 5.93
N CYS A 166 -14.18 -16.43 5.57
CA CYS A 166 -15.13 -16.67 4.52
C CYS A 166 -16.46 -16.05 4.98
N PRO A 167 -17.06 -15.11 4.22
CA PRO A 167 -18.42 -14.68 4.51
C PRO A 167 -19.31 -15.93 4.58
N PRO A 168 -20.24 -16.02 5.56
CA PRO A 168 -21.19 -17.12 5.56
C PRO A 168 -21.92 -17.15 4.21
N ASP A 169 -22.16 -18.37 3.72
CA ASP A 169 -22.92 -18.62 2.49
C ASP A 169 -24.17 -17.73 2.48
N PRO A 170 -24.46 -16.97 1.40
CA PRO A 170 -25.68 -16.16 1.31
C PRO A 170 -26.98 -16.98 1.48
N ALA A 171 -26.93 -18.31 1.37
CA ALA A 171 -28.04 -19.22 1.71
C ALA A 171 -28.19 -19.49 3.22
N SER A 172 -27.17 -19.18 4.03
CA SER A 172 -27.19 -19.29 5.49
C SER A 172 -27.81 -18.04 6.11
N ARG A 173 -29.16 -18.06 6.25
CA ARG A 173 -30.06 -17.16 7.00
C ARG A 173 -29.60 -15.69 7.24
N PRO A 174 -30.47 -14.70 6.95
CA PRO A 174 -30.12 -13.29 7.10
C PRO A 174 -29.69 -12.95 8.53
N LEU A 175 -28.51 -12.34 8.64
CA LEU A 175 -28.02 -11.68 9.85
C LEU A 175 -29.09 -10.67 10.30
N THR A 176 -29.74 -10.97 11.42
CA THR A 176 -30.64 -10.02 12.07
C THR A 176 -29.76 -9.08 12.90
N THR A 177 -29.48 -7.89 12.40
CA THR A 177 -28.92 -6.81 13.20
C THR A 177 -30.02 -6.29 14.13
N VAL A 178 -29.91 -6.63 15.42
CA VAL A 178 -30.72 -5.99 16.47
C VAL A 178 -30.05 -4.67 16.80
N THR A 179 -30.61 -3.58 16.31
CA THR A 179 -30.27 -2.23 16.78
C THR A 179 -31.08 -1.96 18.04
N THR A 180 -30.45 -2.00 19.21
CA THR A 180 -31.05 -1.42 20.43
C THR A 180 -30.87 0.09 20.38
N LEU A 181 -32.00 0.81 20.42
CA LEU A 181 -32.12 2.26 20.62
C LEU A 181 -31.70 2.66 22.03
#